data_AF-A0A2S6BSB6-F1
#
_entry.id   AF-A0A2S6BSB6-F1
#
_cell.length_a   1.000
_cell.length_b   1.000
_cell.length_c   1.000
_cell.angle_alpha   90.00
_cell.angle_beta   90.00
_cell.angle_gamma   90.00
#
_symmetry.space_group_name_H-M   'P 1'
#
loop_
_entity.id
_entity.type
_entity.pdbx_description
1 polymer ?
#
loop_
_entity_poly.entity_id
_entity_poly.type
_entity_poly.pdbx_seq_one_letter_code
_entity_poly.pdbx_strand_id
1 'polypeptide(L)'
;MRCIKKYPDGEVLAGLILAKSKIASQTALYSVFPGWAEEKCSVLIWALVSRPRVSSKTILELLGAGCDIDFETPMTCLSASMACVLDKSRIPVLEALLKMRPDLAIDHHVPASVLACLGARPGSASKDPINEIGALTLCQASMYLGNIDVYDLLMKYCVSDEDDLHLAAWLALPKFARKLLATHDLNLEPEPYSNYTPLAVALETDSGQSYCKVADTEAPFELRRKETIELLAKKSAFSWRHRQRTYVHIALHKGSETTEILLDALDINNNPWRFTMLVYEDKAGRKYTPCEYVTELMNLQPSECDGLLRCLAEGNLLTNLELAALGGQ
;
A
#
# COMPACT_ATOMS: atom_id res chain seq x y z
N MET A 1 -25.16 22.93 11.50
CA MET A 1 -25.05 21.67 10.72
C MET A 1 -26.17 21.48 9.69
N ARG A 2 -27.47 21.52 10.04
CA ARG A 2 -28.57 21.35 9.05
C ARG A 2 -28.49 22.28 7.83
N CYS A 3 -28.06 23.54 8.03
CA CYS A 3 -27.88 24.48 6.92
C CYS A 3 -26.73 24.09 5.98
N ILE A 4 -25.57 23.70 6.54
CA ILE A 4 -24.41 23.22 5.77
C ILE A 4 -24.80 21.96 4.98
N LYS A 5 -25.58 21.06 5.59
CA LYS A 5 -26.11 19.86 4.93
C LYS A 5 -27.03 20.20 3.75
N LYS A 6 -27.83 21.28 3.88
CA LYS A 6 -28.77 21.73 2.84
C LYS A 6 -28.06 22.50 1.70
N TYR A 7 -26.93 23.13 1.99
CA TYR A 7 -26.14 23.91 1.03
C TYR A 7 -24.65 23.56 1.15
N PRO A 8 -24.23 22.37 0.67
CA PRO A 8 -22.84 21.89 0.81
C PRO A 8 -21.79 22.78 0.13
N ASP A 9 -22.22 23.53 -0.89
CA ASP A 9 -21.42 24.49 -1.66
C ASP A 9 -21.77 25.96 -1.33
N GLY A 10 -22.59 26.19 -0.30
CA GLY A 10 -23.14 27.51 0.06
C GLY A 10 -22.20 28.35 0.92
N GLU A 11 -21.02 28.65 0.41
CA GLU A 11 -19.90 29.35 1.07
C GLU A 11 -20.34 30.65 1.78
N VAL A 12 -21.05 31.53 1.07
CA VAL A 12 -21.52 32.80 1.65
C VAL A 12 -22.45 32.59 2.84
N LEU A 13 -23.29 31.55 2.79
CA LEU A 13 -24.21 31.21 3.88
C LEU A 13 -23.48 30.50 5.04
N ALA A 14 -22.48 29.67 4.75
CA ALA A 14 -21.63 29.05 5.75
C ALA A 14 -20.82 30.10 6.50
N GLY A 15 -20.13 31.01 5.79
CA GLY A 15 -19.40 32.13 6.37
C GLY A 15 -20.28 33.08 7.21
N LEU A 16 -21.49 33.39 6.75
CA LEU A 16 -22.45 34.22 7.51
C LEU A 16 -22.99 33.54 8.78
N ILE A 17 -23.19 32.22 8.74
CA ILE A 17 -23.61 31.43 9.92
C ILE A 17 -22.44 31.32 10.90
N LEU A 18 -21.22 31.09 10.41
CA LEU A 18 -20.00 31.00 11.22
C LEU A 18 -19.70 32.31 11.95
N ALA A 19 -19.77 33.45 11.25
CA ALA A 19 -19.53 34.76 11.83
C ALA A 19 -20.54 35.16 12.94
N LYS A 20 -21.71 34.50 13.00
CA LYS A 20 -22.79 34.81 13.95
C LYS A 20 -23.07 33.73 14.98
N SER A 21 -22.33 32.61 14.97
CA SER A 21 -22.61 31.48 15.88
C SER A 21 -21.35 30.89 16.50
N LYS A 22 -21.44 30.41 17.75
CA LYS A 22 -20.39 29.60 18.40
C LYS A 22 -20.34 28.17 17.83
N ILE A 23 -20.55 28.00 16.53
CA ILE A 23 -20.67 26.68 15.90
C ILE A 23 -19.33 25.96 15.83
N ALA A 24 -18.21 26.68 15.80
CA ALA A 24 -16.88 26.11 15.74
C ALA A 24 -16.56 25.16 16.92
N SER A 25 -17.15 25.40 18.10
CA SER A 25 -17.00 24.58 19.30
C SER A 25 -18.15 23.59 19.53
N GLN A 26 -19.10 23.46 18.59
CA GLN A 26 -20.22 22.55 18.73
C GLN A 26 -19.86 21.13 18.29
N THR A 27 -20.57 20.17 18.86
CA THR A 27 -20.51 18.76 18.47
C THR A 27 -21.90 18.25 18.14
N ALA A 28 -21.99 17.21 17.31
CA ALA A 28 -23.22 16.47 17.09
C ALA A 28 -22.97 14.97 17.12
N LEU A 29 -24.04 14.22 17.38
CA LEU A 29 -24.04 12.78 17.17
C LEU A 29 -24.09 12.52 15.66
N TYR A 30 -23.14 11.72 15.18
CA TYR A 30 -23.05 11.32 13.78
C TYR A 30 -22.37 9.96 13.67
N SER A 31 -22.80 9.18 12.69
CA SER A 31 -22.17 7.90 12.34
C SER A 31 -21.06 8.17 11.32
N VAL A 32 -19.80 8.09 11.76
CA VAL A 32 -18.62 8.40 10.92
C VAL A 32 -18.47 7.45 9.72
N PHE A 33 -19.04 6.25 9.82
CA PHE A 33 -19.09 5.27 8.75
C PHE A 33 -20.48 4.63 8.66
N PRO A 34 -21.05 4.44 7.45
CA PRO A 34 -22.38 3.85 7.31
C PRO A 34 -22.53 2.52 8.05
N GLY A 35 -23.54 2.43 8.92
CA GLY A 35 -23.84 1.22 9.71
C GLY A 35 -23.17 1.19 11.09
N TRP A 36 -22.32 2.16 11.42
CA TRP A 36 -21.73 2.26 12.76
C TRP A 36 -22.62 3.03 13.73
N ALA A 37 -22.43 2.79 15.03
CA ALA A 37 -23.08 3.56 16.08
C ALA A 37 -22.73 5.05 15.93
N GLU A 38 -23.68 5.93 16.26
CA GLU A 38 -23.41 7.35 16.29
C GLU A 38 -22.45 7.69 17.43
N GLU A 39 -21.51 8.60 17.17
CA GLU A 39 -20.60 9.12 18.17
C GLU A 39 -20.52 10.65 18.10
N LYS A 40 -19.97 11.24 19.15
CA LYS A 40 -19.80 12.69 19.22
C LYS A 40 -18.73 13.13 18.23
N CYS A 41 -19.13 13.90 17.22
CA CYS A 41 -18.26 14.50 16.21
C CYS A 41 -18.20 16.02 16.37
N SER A 42 -17.01 16.61 16.26
CA SER A 42 -16.89 18.07 16.06
C SER A 42 -17.51 18.50 14.74
N VAL A 43 -17.83 19.79 14.59
CA VAL A 43 -18.31 20.33 13.32
C VAL A 43 -17.31 20.10 12.18
N LEU A 44 -16.00 20.17 12.47
CA LEU A 44 -14.95 19.94 11.49
C LEU A 44 -14.95 18.50 10.98
N ILE A 45 -14.91 17.51 11.89
CA ILE A 45 -14.95 16.09 11.53
C ILE A 45 -16.26 15.78 10.82
N TRP A 46 -17.40 16.23 11.36
CA TRP A 46 -18.70 16.04 10.74
C TRP A 46 -18.68 16.55 9.29
N ALA A 47 -18.16 17.75 9.02
CA ALA A 47 -18.11 18.29 7.67
C ALA A 47 -17.22 17.46 6.73
N LEU A 48 -16.12 16.90 7.24
CA LEU A 48 -15.21 16.03 6.49
C LEU A 48 -15.85 14.70 6.08
N VAL A 49 -16.64 14.07 6.96
CA VAL A 49 -17.22 12.73 6.72
C VAL A 49 -18.71 12.73 6.31
N SER A 50 -19.36 13.90 6.35
CA SER A 50 -20.81 13.99 6.13
C SER A 50 -21.25 13.63 4.71
N ARG A 51 -22.49 13.10 4.62
CA ARG A 51 -23.23 12.94 3.36
C ARG A 51 -24.53 13.76 3.41
N PRO A 52 -24.82 14.63 2.41
CA PRO A 52 -24.01 14.96 1.23
C PRO A 52 -22.66 15.61 1.57
N ARG A 53 -21.70 15.46 0.64
CA ARG A 53 -20.31 15.91 0.79
C ARG A 53 -20.25 17.44 0.90
N VAL A 54 -19.61 17.97 1.93
CA VAL A 54 -19.34 19.41 2.08
C VAL A 54 -18.11 19.81 1.26
N SER A 55 -18.13 20.95 0.57
CA SER A 55 -17.00 21.40 -0.25
C SER A 55 -15.74 21.69 0.59
N SER A 56 -14.55 21.48 0.03
CA SER A 56 -13.30 21.78 0.76
C SER A 56 -13.17 23.27 1.10
N LYS A 57 -13.76 24.17 0.30
CA LYS A 57 -13.79 25.60 0.59
C LYS A 57 -14.62 25.94 1.83
N THR A 58 -15.81 25.36 1.96
CA THR A 58 -16.63 25.50 3.18
C THR A 58 -15.89 24.96 4.42
N ILE A 59 -15.16 23.85 4.28
CA ILE A 59 -14.37 23.29 5.39
C ILE A 59 -13.21 24.21 5.79
N LEU A 60 -12.55 24.86 4.84
CA LEU A 60 -11.52 25.86 5.12
C LEU A 60 -12.09 27.09 5.84
N GLU A 61 -13.31 27.53 5.51
CA GLU A 61 -14.00 28.59 6.25
C GLU A 61 -14.32 28.17 7.70
N LEU A 62 -14.76 26.92 7.90
CA LEU A 62 -14.98 26.35 9.24
C LEU A 62 -13.69 26.34 10.06
N LEU A 63 -12.58 25.93 9.44
CA LEU A 63 -11.26 25.92 10.05
C LEU A 63 -10.82 27.35 10.45
N GLY A 64 -10.99 28.32 9.55
CA GLY A 64 -10.70 29.74 9.81
C GLY A 64 -11.57 30.35 10.92
N ALA A 65 -12.73 29.77 11.23
CA ALA A 65 -13.59 30.18 12.33
C ALA A 65 -13.15 29.64 13.71
N GLY A 66 -12.01 28.94 13.79
CA GLY A 66 -11.43 28.44 15.04
C GLY A 66 -12.04 27.12 15.52
N CYS A 67 -12.35 26.20 14.60
CA CYS A 67 -12.70 24.84 14.97
C CYS A 67 -11.56 24.16 15.73
N ASP A 68 -11.92 23.32 16.69
CA ASP A 68 -10.98 22.46 17.39
C ASP A 68 -10.42 21.40 16.44
N ILE A 69 -9.12 21.52 16.14
CA ILE A 69 -8.38 20.62 15.25
C ILE A 69 -7.85 19.38 15.96
N ASP A 70 -7.78 19.42 17.29
CA ASP A 70 -7.23 18.36 18.14
C ASP A 70 -8.32 17.42 18.67
N PHE A 71 -9.58 17.75 18.38
CA PHE A 71 -10.70 16.90 18.71
C PHE A 71 -10.58 15.54 18.02
N GLU A 72 -10.63 14.47 18.81
CA GLU A 72 -10.79 13.09 18.36
C GLU A 72 -12.17 12.57 18.79
N THR A 73 -12.80 11.80 17.90
CA THR A 73 -14.08 11.17 18.23
C THR A 73 -13.89 10.09 19.31
N PRO A 74 -14.83 9.93 20.25
CA PRO A 74 -14.60 9.13 21.45
C PRO A 74 -14.59 7.61 21.22
N MET A 75 -15.23 7.11 20.15
CA MET A 75 -15.32 5.68 19.90
C MET A 75 -14.31 5.22 18.86
N THR A 76 -14.12 6.03 17.82
CA THR A 76 -13.26 5.66 16.68
C THR A 76 -11.93 6.39 16.68
N CYS A 77 -11.69 7.30 17.62
CA CYS A 77 -10.50 8.14 17.67
C CYS A 77 -10.20 8.83 16.32
N LEU A 78 -11.25 9.12 15.54
CA LEU A 78 -11.10 9.78 14.25
C LEU A 78 -10.76 11.24 14.51
N SER A 79 -9.69 11.72 13.89
CA SER A 79 -9.28 13.12 13.90
C SER A 79 -9.59 13.80 12.56
N ALA A 80 -9.51 15.14 12.54
CA ALA A 80 -9.67 15.91 11.31
C ALA A 80 -8.54 15.63 10.29
N SER A 81 -7.30 15.46 10.75
CA SER A 81 -6.16 15.12 9.88
C SER A 81 -6.35 13.75 9.25
N MET A 82 -6.70 12.73 10.04
CA MET A 82 -6.95 11.37 9.54
C MET A 82 -8.14 11.34 8.56
N ALA A 83 -9.21 12.07 8.84
CA ALA A 83 -10.33 12.20 7.91
C ALA A 83 -9.93 12.82 6.56
N CYS A 84 -8.90 13.67 6.52
CA CYS A 84 -8.33 14.18 5.27
C CYS A 84 -7.46 13.14 4.55
N VAL A 85 -6.70 12.30 5.27
CA VAL A 85 -5.89 11.23 4.66
C VAL A 85 -6.76 10.21 3.91
N LEU A 86 -7.95 9.93 4.42
CA LEU A 86 -8.93 9.00 3.83
C LEU A 86 -9.51 9.44 2.47
N ASP A 87 -9.27 10.68 2.05
CA ASP A 87 -9.88 11.26 0.85
C ASP A 87 -8.93 12.23 0.14
N LYS A 88 -8.39 11.81 -1.01
CA LYS A 88 -7.43 12.60 -1.79
C LYS A 88 -7.91 14.00 -2.18
N SER A 89 -9.21 14.27 -2.23
CA SER A 89 -9.70 15.63 -2.52
C SER A 89 -9.73 16.57 -1.30
N ARG A 90 -9.35 16.08 -0.12
CA ARG A 90 -9.21 16.85 1.12
C ARG A 90 -7.79 17.35 1.38
N ILE A 91 -6.85 17.11 0.46
CA ILE A 91 -5.46 17.61 0.55
C ILE A 91 -5.40 19.11 0.91
N PRO A 92 -6.17 20.02 0.30
CA PRO A 92 -6.10 21.44 0.68
C PRO A 92 -6.48 21.73 2.15
N VAL A 93 -7.36 20.91 2.72
CA VAL A 93 -7.72 21.01 4.15
C VAL A 93 -6.59 20.47 5.01
N LEU A 94 -5.99 19.34 4.65
CA LEU A 94 -4.83 18.79 5.34
C LEU A 94 -3.65 19.78 5.34
N GLU A 95 -3.37 20.43 4.20
CA GLU A 95 -2.36 21.48 4.12
C GLU A 95 -2.62 22.63 5.08
N ALA A 96 -3.89 23.04 5.23
CA ALA A 96 -4.26 24.09 6.17
C ALA A 96 -4.08 23.65 7.63
N LEU A 97 -4.45 22.40 7.96
CA LEU A 97 -4.22 21.83 9.28
C LEU A 97 -2.73 21.77 9.63
N LEU A 98 -1.89 21.28 8.71
CA LEU A 98 -0.44 21.20 8.90
C LEU A 98 0.23 22.58 9.01
N LYS A 99 -0.30 23.60 8.33
CA LYS A 99 0.17 24.99 8.51
C LYS A 99 -0.14 25.55 9.89
N MET A 100 -1.27 25.16 10.47
CA MET A 100 -1.66 25.58 11.83
C MET A 100 -0.91 24.78 12.90
N ARG A 101 -0.71 23.48 12.67
CA ARG A 101 -0.10 22.56 13.62
C ARG A 101 0.79 21.54 12.87
N PRO A 102 2.07 21.88 12.58
CA PRO A 102 2.98 21.03 11.80
C PRO A 102 3.28 19.67 12.44
N ASP A 103 3.28 19.61 13.77
CA ASP A 103 3.51 18.40 14.57
C ASP A 103 2.44 17.31 14.34
N LEU A 104 1.27 17.65 13.78
CA LEU A 104 0.26 16.65 13.39
C LEU A 104 0.81 15.60 12.41
N ALA A 105 1.82 15.93 11.60
CA ALA A 105 2.42 14.97 10.68
C ALA A 105 3.21 13.86 11.39
N ILE A 106 3.72 14.14 12.59
CA ILE A 106 4.68 13.29 13.33
C ILE A 106 4.01 12.67 14.57
N ASP A 107 3.34 13.49 15.37
CA ASP A 107 2.86 13.13 16.70
C ASP A 107 1.49 12.43 16.66
N HIS A 108 0.74 12.60 15.58
CA HIS A 108 -0.61 12.06 15.49
C HIS A 108 -0.59 10.59 15.05
N HIS A 109 -1.16 9.74 15.91
CA HIS A 109 -1.22 8.30 15.73
C HIS A 109 -2.68 7.85 15.62
N VAL A 110 -2.95 6.99 14.65
CA VAL A 110 -4.30 6.49 14.36
C VAL A 110 -4.33 5.00 14.67
N PRO A 111 -5.33 4.49 15.42
CA PRO A 111 -5.48 3.06 15.60
C PRO A 111 -5.59 2.34 14.26
N ALA A 112 -4.75 1.33 14.05
CA ALA A 112 -4.67 0.61 12.79
C ALA A 112 -6.01 -0.09 12.44
N SER A 113 -6.77 -0.49 13.46
CA SER A 113 -8.12 -1.06 13.34
C SER A 113 -9.17 -0.09 12.79
N VAL A 114 -9.04 1.20 13.11
CA VAL A 114 -9.91 2.26 12.59
C VAL A 114 -9.62 2.46 11.12
N LEU A 115 -8.33 2.48 10.73
CA LEU A 115 -7.93 2.55 9.34
C LEU A 115 -8.40 1.32 8.56
N ALA A 116 -8.25 0.11 9.10
CA ALA A 116 -8.74 -1.12 8.50
C ALA A 116 -10.20 -0.99 8.07
N CYS A 117 -11.03 -0.42 8.95
CA CYS A 117 -12.45 -0.25 8.71
C CYS A 117 -12.79 0.92 7.76
N LEU A 118 -12.18 2.10 7.94
CA LEU A 118 -12.50 3.29 7.14
C LEU A 118 -11.86 3.26 5.74
N GLY A 119 -10.77 2.52 5.62
CA GLY A 119 -10.06 2.19 4.38
C GLY A 119 -10.66 0.98 3.66
N ALA A 120 -11.39 0.11 4.34
CA ALA A 120 -11.95 -1.10 3.73
C ALA A 120 -12.84 -0.81 2.51
N ARG A 121 -12.72 -1.67 1.49
CA ARG A 121 -13.69 -1.75 0.41
C ARG A 121 -15.07 -2.18 0.97
N PRO A 122 -16.18 -1.65 0.42
CA PRO A 122 -17.50 -2.14 0.80
C PRO A 122 -17.62 -3.66 0.58
N GLY A 123 -17.98 -4.41 1.62
CA GLY A 123 -18.16 -5.87 1.55
C GLY A 123 -16.91 -6.70 1.82
N SER A 124 -15.74 -6.10 2.06
CA SER A 124 -14.57 -6.83 2.55
C SER A 124 -14.68 -7.00 4.07
N ALA A 125 -15.16 -8.15 4.52
CA ALA A 125 -15.00 -8.57 5.90
C ALA A 125 -13.86 -9.56 5.97
N SER A 126 -12.73 -9.24 6.60
CA SER A 126 -11.95 -10.28 7.30
C SER A 126 -10.86 -9.69 8.20
N LYS A 127 -10.24 -10.58 8.96
CA LYS A 127 -9.12 -10.40 9.89
C LYS A 127 -7.90 -9.84 9.15
N ASP A 128 -7.85 -8.54 9.01
CA ASP A 128 -6.75 -7.87 8.33
C ASP A 128 -5.49 -7.81 9.24
N PRO A 129 -4.29 -8.17 8.73
CA PRO A 129 -3.03 -8.13 9.48
C PRO A 129 -2.74 -6.75 10.08
N ILE A 130 -3.27 -5.70 9.46
CA ILE A 130 -3.14 -4.32 9.92
C ILE A 130 -3.64 -4.12 11.36
N ASN A 131 -4.60 -4.93 11.83
CA ASN A 131 -5.12 -4.83 13.19
C ASN A 131 -4.08 -5.15 14.28
N GLU A 132 -2.99 -5.83 13.92
CA GLU A 132 -1.91 -6.23 14.85
C GLU A 132 -0.89 -5.11 15.08
N ILE A 133 -0.91 -4.05 14.26
CA ILE A 133 0.07 -2.95 14.28
C ILE A 133 -0.19 -1.95 15.41
N GLY A 134 -1.37 -2.00 16.03
CA GLY A 134 -1.76 -1.11 17.13
C GLY A 134 -2.10 0.30 16.64
N ALA A 135 -1.10 1.11 16.31
CA ALA A 135 -1.27 2.48 15.85
C ALA A 135 -0.30 2.83 14.70
N LEU A 136 -0.75 3.72 13.82
CA LEU A 136 -0.04 4.15 12.62
C LEU A 136 0.15 5.66 12.63
N THR A 137 1.29 6.13 12.14
CA THR A 137 1.46 7.56 11.83
C THR A 137 0.57 7.95 10.63
N LEU A 138 0.35 9.25 10.41
CA LEU A 138 -0.37 9.71 9.21
C LEU A 138 0.36 9.31 7.91
N CYS A 139 1.69 9.27 7.91
CA CYS A 139 2.49 8.81 6.77
C CYS A 139 2.18 7.35 6.46
N GLN A 140 2.28 6.46 7.45
CA GLN A 140 1.97 5.04 7.29
C GLN A 140 0.53 4.84 6.86
N ALA A 141 -0.43 5.53 7.48
CA ALA A 141 -1.84 5.48 7.10
C ALA A 141 -2.06 5.87 5.63
N SER A 142 -1.33 6.87 5.12
CA SER A 142 -1.41 7.26 3.71
C SER A 142 -0.86 6.19 2.75
N MET A 143 0.17 5.43 3.16
CA MET A 143 0.66 4.27 2.40
C MET A 143 -0.38 3.16 2.39
N TYR A 144 -0.91 2.79 3.54
CA TYR A 144 -1.96 1.78 3.68
C TYR A 144 -3.19 2.05 2.80
N LEU A 145 -3.55 3.32 2.62
CA LEU A 145 -4.63 3.76 1.72
C LEU A 145 -4.22 3.83 0.26
N GLY A 146 -2.92 3.91 -0.03
CA GLY A 146 -2.38 4.17 -1.36
C GLY A 146 -2.53 5.62 -1.83
N ASN A 147 -2.53 6.57 -0.90
CA ASN A 147 -2.73 8.00 -1.18
C ASN A 147 -1.39 8.74 -1.28
N ILE A 148 -0.73 8.64 -2.45
CA ILE A 148 0.63 9.19 -2.62
C ILE A 148 0.71 10.70 -2.51
N ASP A 149 -0.34 11.42 -2.91
CA ASP A 149 -0.34 12.88 -2.84
C ASP A 149 -0.35 13.37 -1.38
N VAL A 150 -1.06 12.64 -0.50
CA VAL A 150 -1.03 12.89 0.95
C VAL A 150 0.32 12.48 1.55
N TYR A 151 0.87 11.34 1.14
CA TYR A 151 2.22 10.93 1.55
C TYR A 151 3.25 12.01 1.22
N ASP A 152 3.26 12.50 -0.02
CA ASP A 152 4.17 13.55 -0.49
C ASP A 152 4.02 14.87 0.29
N LEU A 153 2.81 15.19 0.73
CA LEU A 153 2.57 16.34 1.59
C LEU A 153 3.17 16.13 3.00
N LEU A 154 2.93 14.96 3.60
CA LEU A 154 3.39 14.63 4.96
C LEU A 154 4.91 14.47 5.03
N MET A 155 5.53 13.91 3.98
CA MET A 155 6.98 13.76 3.85
C MET A 155 7.76 15.08 3.80
N LYS A 156 7.09 16.23 3.74
CA LYS A 156 7.73 17.54 3.97
C LYS A 156 8.09 17.79 5.45
N TYR A 157 7.50 17.00 6.35
CA TYR A 157 7.62 17.13 7.80
C TYR A 157 8.25 15.88 8.45
N CYS A 158 8.23 14.74 7.76
CA CYS A 158 8.68 13.45 8.27
C CYS A 158 9.83 12.86 7.44
N VAL A 159 10.54 11.89 8.02
CA VAL A 159 11.50 11.04 7.31
C VAL A 159 10.82 9.70 7.03
N SER A 160 11.13 9.07 5.90
CA SER A 160 10.57 7.78 5.50
C SER A 160 11.24 6.69 6.32
N ASP A 161 10.47 5.68 6.71
CA ASP A 161 11.02 4.52 7.40
C ASP A 161 11.80 3.65 6.39
N GLU A 162 12.89 3.01 6.82
CA GLU A 162 13.72 2.18 5.92
C GLU A 162 12.92 1.05 5.26
N ASP A 163 11.86 0.59 5.95
CA ASP A 163 10.98 -0.49 5.50
C ASP A 163 9.80 -0.01 4.64
N ASP A 164 9.66 1.31 4.37
CA ASP A 164 8.57 1.85 3.54
C ASP A 164 8.55 1.21 2.14
N LEU A 165 9.72 0.86 1.59
CA LEU A 165 9.79 0.19 0.29
C LEU A 165 9.21 -1.23 0.33
N HIS A 166 9.39 -1.96 1.44
CA HIS A 166 8.77 -3.27 1.66
C HIS A 166 7.26 -3.13 1.83
N LEU A 167 6.81 -2.13 2.58
CA LEU A 167 5.39 -1.84 2.74
C LEU A 167 4.74 -1.50 1.39
N ALA A 168 5.39 -0.66 0.58
CA ALA A 168 4.91 -0.33 -0.76
C ALA A 168 4.86 -1.57 -1.68
N ALA A 169 5.83 -2.48 -1.56
CA ALA A 169 5.84 -3.74 -2.31
C ALA A 169 4.69 -4.65 -1.90
N TRP A 170 4.49 -4.84 -0.58
CA TRP A 170 3.42 -5.68 -0.02
C TRP A 170 2.02 -5.15 -0.35
N LEU A 171 1.84 -3.83 -0.37
CA LEU A 171 0.57 -3.20 -0.74
C LEU A 171 0.37 -3.06 -2.26
N ALA A 172 1.37 -3.48 -3.06
CA ALA A 172 1.42 -3.29 -4.51
C ALA A 172 1.20 -1.83 -4.92
N LEU A 173 2.05 -0.92 -4.47
CA LEU A 173 1.92 0.52 -4.70
C LEU A 173 3.03 1.04 -5.65
N PRO A 174 2.85 0.95 -6.98
CA PRO A 174 3.92 1.22 -7.94
C PRO A 174 4.40 2.67 -7.91
N LYS A 175 3.50 3.64 -7.65
CA LYS A 175 3.87 5.05 -7.50
C LYS A 175 4.76 5.29 -6.28
N PHE A 176 4.45 4.65 -5.15
CA PHE A 176 5.27 4.73 -3.93
C PHE A 176 6.61 4.04 -4.14
N ALA A 177 6.61 2.82 -4.67
CA ALA A 177 7.84 2.08 -4.99
C ALA A 177 8.78 2.92 -5.88
N ARG A 178 8.26 3.52 -6.96
CA ARG A 178 9.05 4.40 -7.84
C ARG A 178 9.72 5.56 -7.10
N LYS A 179 9.02 6.16 -6.13
CA LYS A 179 9.55 7.28 -5.34
C LYS A 179 10.61 6.79 -4.35
N LEU A 180 10.29 5.76 -3.59
CA LEU A 180 11.13 5.20 -2.52
C LEU A 180 12.42 4.59 -3.07
N LEU A 181 12.38 4.03 -4.28
CA LEU A 181 13.52 3.55 -5.05
C LEU A 181 14.63 4.59 -5.30
N ALA A 182 14.36 5.87 -5.10
CA ALA A 182 15.37 6.92 -5.21
C ALA A 182 16.24 7.04 -3.95
N THR A 183 15.77 6.57 -2.80
CA THR A 183 16.39 6.82 -1.49
C THR A 183 16.56 5.58 -0.61
N HIS A 184 15.85 4.48 -0.89
CA HIS A 184 15.86 3.27 -0.07
C HIS A 184 16.72 2.16 -0.70
N ASP A 185 17.29 1.31 0.15
CA ASP A 185 18.00 0.12 -0.30
C ASP A 185 17.02 -0.96 -0.77
N LEU A 186 17.21 -1.39 -2.01
CA LEU A 186 16.48 -2.45 -2.68
C LEU A 186 16.81 -3.85 -2.21
N ASN A 187 17.91 -4.00 -1.47
CA ASN A 187 18.41 -5.28 -0.99
C ASN A 187 18.41 -5.35 0.53
N LEU A 188 17.74 -4.42 1.21
CA LEU A 188 17.49 -4.52 2.65
C LEU A 188 16.67 -5.79 2.92
N GLU A 189 17.03 -6.51 3.98
CA GLU A 189 16.43 -7.81 4.35
C GLU A 189 15.94 -7.76 5.81
N PRO A 190 14.87 -7.01 6.09
CA PRO A 190 14.42 -6.80 7.46
C PRO A 190 13.64 -8.03 7.96
N GLU A 191 13.84 -8.39 9.23
CA GLU A 191 13.18 -9.52 9.89
C GLU A 191 11.63 -9.49 9.82
N PRO A 192 10.95 -8.33 9.97
CA PRO A 192 9.49 -8.25 9.86
C PRO A 192 8.93 -8.76 8.53
N TYR A 193 9.73 -8.73 7.47
CA TYR A 193 9.40 -9.24 6.14
C TYR A 193 10.05 -10.60 5.86
N SER A 194 10.36 -11.38 6.90
CA SER A 194 11.02 -12.69 6.78
C SER A 194 12.38 -12.63 6.07
N ASN A 195 13.10 -11.51 6.19
CA ASN A 195 14.33 -11.24 5.46
C ASN A 195 14.16 -11.27 3.93
N TYR A 196 12.96 -10.94 3.45
CA TYR A 196 12.70 -10.72 2.03
C TYR A 196 13.06 -9.29 1.65
N THR A 197 13.74 -9.18 0.51
CA THR A 197 13.86 -7.91 -0.21
C THR A 197 12.49 -7.46 -0.73
N PRO A 198 12.31 -6.18 -1.09
CA PRO A 198 11.02 -5.67 -1.58
C PRO A 198 10.49 -6.44 -2.80
N LEU A 199 11.36 -6.87 -3.71
CA LEU A 199 10.93 -7.68 -4.86
C LEU A 199 10.36 -9.04 -4.41
N ALA A 200 11.02 -9.72 -3.47
CA ALA A 200 10.53 -10.98 -2.94
C ALA A 200 9.18 -10.80 -2.22
N VAL A 201 9.01 -9.70 -1.47
CA VAL A 201 7.72 -9.33 -0.86
C VAL A 201 6.62 -9.15 -1.92
N ALA A 202 6.90 -8.42 -3.00
CA ALA A 202 5.92 -8.20 -4.07
C ALA A 202 5.51 -9.52 -4.77
N LEU A 203 6.45 -10.47 -4.93
CA LEU A 203 6.19 -11.78 -5.54
C LEU A 203 5.36 -12.70 -4.63
N GLU A 204 5.53 -12.62 -3.32
CA GLU A 204 4.80 -13.41 -2.31
C GLU A 204 3.44 -12.81 -1.93
N THR A 205 3.09 -11.67 -2.51
CA THR A 205 1.82 -11.01 -2.17
C THR A 205 0.66 -11.63 -2.96
N ASP A 206 -0.21 -12.32 -2.22
CA ASP A 206 -1.28 -13.16 -2.77
C ASP A 206 -2.56 -12.42 -3.12
N SER A 207 -2.85 -11.33 -2.43
CA SER A 207 -4.14 -10.65 -2.57
C SER A 207 -4.04 -9.17 -2.24
N GLY A 208 -4.94 -8.41 -2.87
CA GLY A 208 -5.10 -7.00 -2.57
C GLY A 208 -5.61 -6.80 -1.16
N GLN A 209 -4.89 -6.01 -0.39
CA GLN A 209 -5.31 -5.62 0.93
C GLN A 209 -6.61 -4.81 0.86
N SER A 210 -7.56 -5.13 1.75
CA SER A 210 -8.92 -4.56 1.76
C SER A 210 -8.94 -3.03 1.95
N TYR A 211 -7.89 -2.49 2.57
CA TYR A 211 -7.78 -1.11 3.06
C TYR A 211 -7.03 -0.17 2.11
N CYS A 212 -6.61 -0.62 0.92
CA CYS A 212 -5.99 0.18 -0.15
C CYS A 212 -6.99 1.10 -0.89
N LYS A 213 -7.91 1.73 -0.16
CA LYS A 213 -9.06 2.47 -0.66
C LYS A 213 -8.77 3.39 -1.85
N VAL A 214 -7.72 4.20 -1.76
CA VAL A 214 -7.38 5.20 -2.77
C VAL A 214 -6.74 4.51 -3.96
N ALA A 215 -5.75 3.65 -3.74
CA ALA A 215 -5.11 2.88 -4.82
C ALA A 215 -6.11 2.02 -5.61
N ASP A 216 -7.08 1.41 -4.94
CA ASP A 216 -8.11 0.56 -5.56
C ASP A 216 -9.08 1.34 -6.45
N THR A 217 -9.22 2.66 -6.26
CA THR A 217 -9.95 3.51 -7.20
C THR A 217 -9.16 3.85 -8.45
N GLU A 218 -7.84 3.65 -8.43
CA GLU A 218 -6.95 4.00 -9.54
C GLU A 218 -6.67 2.80 -10.45
N ALA A 219 -6.43 1.63 -9.86
CA ALA A 219 -6.18 0.40 -10.60
C ALA A 219 -6.48 -0.86 -9.76
N PRO A 220 -6.90 -1.97 -10.39
CA PRO A 220 -7.03 -3.26 -9.72
C PRO A 220 -5.69 -3.75 -9.18
N PHE A 221 -5.73 -4.54 -8.10
CA PHE A 221 -4.55 -4.99 -7.38
C PHE A 221 -3.55 -5.72 -8.28
N GLU A 222 -4.03 -6.60 -9.14
CA GLU A 222 -3.23 -7.46 -10.02
C GLU A 222 -2.39 -6.61 -10.99
N LEU A 223 -2.99 -5.55 -11.55
CA LEU A 223 -2.28 -4.59 -12.39
C LEU A 223 -1.22 -3.82 -11.59
N ARG A 224 -1.58 -3.33 -10.40
CA ARG A 224 -0.64 -2.61 -9.54
C ARG A 224 0.53 -3.51 -9.09
N ARG A 225 0.26 -4.78 -8.79
CA ARG A 225 1.27 -5.78 -8.42
C ARG A 225 2.22 -6.03 -9.57
N LYS A 226 1.70 -6.23 -10.79
CA LYS A 226 2.52 -6.36 -12.00
C LYS A 226 3.46 -5.17 -12.18
N GLU A 227 2.94 -3.95 -12.14
CA GLU A 227 3.75 -2.73 -12.26
C GLU A 227 4.80 -2.60 -11.15
N THR A 228 4.46 -3.02 -9.93
CA THR A 228 5.39 -2.98 -8.78
C THR A 228 6.52 -3.99 -8.97
N ILE A 229 6.22 -5.22 -9.39
CA ILE A 229 7.24 -6.24 -9.72
C ILE A 229 8.16 -5.73 -10.83
N GLU A 230 7.60 -5.20 -11.92
CA GLU A 230 8.38 -4.66 -13.05
C GLU A 230 9.33 -3.52 -12.64
N LEU A 231 8.91 -2.67 -11.70
CA LEU A 231 9.74 -1.58 -11.18
C LEU A 231 10.90 -2.09 -10.32
N LEU A 232 10.63 -3.04 -9.43
CA LEU A 232 11.61 -3.56 -8.49
C LEU A 232 12.61 -4.49 -9.20
N ALA A 233 12.13 -5.39 -10.06
CA ALA A 233 12.93 -6.37 -10.78
C ALA A 233 14.09 -5.76 -11.58
N LYS A 234 13.89 -4.58 -12.17
CA LYS A 234 14.91 -3.87 -12.96
C LYS A 234 16.13 -3.42 -12.16
N LYS A 235 16.03 -3.35 -10.83
CA LYS A 235 17.09 -2.81 -9.97
C LYS A 235 17.52 -3.76 -8.85
N SER A 236 16.85 -4.90 -8.68
CA SER A 236 17.18 -5.88 -7.64
C SER A 236 18.47 -6.65 -7.93
N ALA A 237 19.16 -7.08 -6.87
CA ALA A 237 20.37 -7.90 -7.00
C ALA A 237 20.04 -9.34 -7.46
N PHE A 238 20.48 -9.71 -8.65
CA PHE A 238 20.24 -11.04 -9.24
C PHE A 238 20.94 -12.20 -8.51
N SER A 239 21.96 -11.89 -7.70
CA SER A 239 22.65 -12.86 -6.83
C SER A 239 21.90 -13.14 -5.53
N TRP A 240 20.85 -12.38 -5.20
CA TRP A 240 20.12 -12.56 -3.95
C TRP A 240 19.49 -13.95 -3.86
N ARG A 241 19.49 -14.51 -2.63
CA ARG A 241 18.94 -15.82 -2.32
C ARG A 241 18.32 -15.82 -0.94
N HIS A 242 17.10 -16.35 -0.83
CA HIS A 242 16.52 -16.71 0.46
C HIS A 242 16.38 -18.24 0.54
N ARG A 243 17.08 -18.87 1.51
CA ARG A 243 17.09 -20.33 1.67
C ARG A 243 17.41 -21.07 0.35
N GLN A 244 18.44 -20.59 -0.36
CA GLN A 244 18.88 -21.04 -1.70
C GLN A 244 17.92 -20.75 -2.86
N ARG A 245 16.75 -20.14 -2.61
CA ARG A 245 15.78 -19.78 -3.65
C ARG A 245 16.09 -18.41 -4.23
N THR A 246 16.10 -18.31 -5.55
CA THR A 246 16.14 -17.03 -6.29
C THR A 246 14.74 -16.42 -6.35
N TYR A 247 14.62 -15.19 -6.88
CA TYR A 247 13.32 -14.59 -7.20
C TYR A 247 12.45 -15.47 -8.11
N VAL A 248 13.05 -16.16 -9.09
CA VAL A 248 12.32 -17.06 -9.99
C VAL A 248 11.72 -18.23 -9.21
N HIS A 249 12.44 -18.78 -8.24
CA HIS A 249 11.92 -19.86 -7.41
C HIS A 249 10.78 -19.40 -6.51
N ILE A 250 10.86 -18.17 -5.97
CA ILE A 250 9.75 -17.56 -5.23
C ILE A 250 8.52 -17.43 -6.14
N ALA A 251 8.69 -16.89 -7.35
CA ALA A 251 7.59 -16.73 -8.31
C ALA A 251 6.99 -18.07 -8.75
N LEU A 252 7.80 -19.12 -8.91
CA LEU A 252 7.35 -20.48 -9.21
C LEU A 252 6.42 -21.00 -8.11
N HIS A 253 6.81 -20.87 -6.84
CA HIS A 253 5.96 -21.25 -5.69
C HIS A 253 4.65 -20.47 -5.65
N LYS A 254 4.65 -19.24 -6.17
CA LYS A 254 3.44 -18.41 -6.25
C LYS A 254 2.48 -18.84 -7.37
N GLY A 255 3.02 -19.26 -8.52
CA GLY A 255 2.24 -19.77 -9.66
C GLY A 255 2.62 -19.14 -11.00
N SER A 256 1.95 -19.60 -12.07
CA SER A 256 2.30 -19.25 -13.45
C SER A 256 2.18 -17.77 -13.76
N GLU A 257 1.12 -17.10 -13.29
CA GLU A 257 0.92 -15.66 -13.54
C GLU A 257 2.06 -14.82 -12.97
N THR A 258 2.46 -15.06 -11.72
CA THR A 258 3.56 -14.31 -11.08
C THR A 258 4.91 -14.65 -11.71
N THR A 259 5.09 -15.92 -12.11
CA THR A 259 6.28 -16.37 -12.85
C THR A 259 6.41 -15.63 -14.17
N GLU A 260 5.33 -15.57 -14.97
CA GLU A 260 5.30 -14.89 -16.26
C GLU A 260 5.66 -13.40 -16.12
N ILE A 261 5.01 -12.69 -15.19
CA ILE A 261 5.29 -11.28 -14.90
C ILE A 261 6.77 -11.06 -14.57
N LEU A 262 7.36 -11.92 -13.72
CA LEU A 262 8.75 -11.78 -13.33
C LEU A 262 9.71 -12.06 -14.50
N LEU A 263 9.46 -13.12 -15.29
CA LEU A 263 10.31 -13.46 -16.42
C LEU A 263 10.32 -12.36 -17.48
N ASP A 264 9.16 -11.77 -17.76
CA ASP A 264 9.01 -10.61 -18.63
C ASP A 264 9.76 -9.39 -18.09
N ALA A 265 9.56 -9.09 -16.79
CA ALA A 265 10.18 -7.93 -16.14
C ALA A 265 11.72 -7.99 -16.14
N LEU A 266 12.27 -9.20 -16.08
CA LEU A 266 13.71 -9.46 -16.06
C LEU A 266 14.35 -9.51 -17.45
N ASP A 267 13.53 -9.54 -18.51
CA ASP A 267 13.95 -9.79 -19.89
C ASP A 267 14.92 -10.98 -19.97
N ILE A 268 14.49 -12.11 -19.40
CA ILE A 268 15.38 -13.24 -19.06
C ILE A 268 16.15 -13.77 -20.26
N ASN A 269 15.61 -13.64 -21.47
CA ASN A 269 16.23 -14.10 -22.71
C ASN A 269 17.44 -13.26 -23.13
N ASN A 270 17.44 -11.97 -22.81
CA ASN A 270 18.54 -11.07 -23.14
C ASN A 270 19.42 -10.74 -21.91
N ASN A 271 19.06 -11.25 -20.73
CA ASN A 271 19.74 -10.92 -19.50
C ASN A 271 21.08 -11.66 -19.35
N PRO A 272 22.23 -10.96 -19.21
CA PRO A 272 23.53 -11.60 -19.08
C PRO A 272 23.69 -12.41 -17.78
N TRP A 273 22.85 -12.14 -16.77
CA TRP A 273 22.83 -12.83 -15.48
C TRP A 273 21.81 -13.97 -15.42
N ARG A 274 21.17 -14.30 -16.55
CA ARG A 274 20.15 -15.36 -16.69
C ARG A 274 20.48 -16.62 -15.91
N PHE A 275 21.71 -17.12 -15.99
CA PHE A 275 22.13 -18.32 -15.28
C PHE A 275 22.05 -18.17 -13.75
N THR A 276 22.66 -17.11 -13.22
CA THR A 276 22.60 -16.79 -11.79
C THR A 276 21.17 -16.62 -11.31
N MET A 277 20.22 -16.23 -12.16
CA MET A 277 18.85 -15.99 -11.72
C MET A 277 17.99 -17.25 -11.70
N LEU A 278 18.32 -18.24 -12.53
CA LEU A 278 17.48 -19.40 -12.82
C LEU A 278 17.90 -20.67 -12.11
N VAL A 279 19.17 -20.83 -11.76
CA VAL A 279 19.66 -22.08 -11.18
C VAL A 279 19.40 -22.15 -9.68
N TYR A 280 18.75 -23.22 -9.25
CA TYR A 280 18.67 -23.62 -7.85
C TYR A 280 19.78 -24.61 -7.52
N GLU A 281 20.40 -24.44 -6.37
CA GLU A 281 21.37 -25.39 -5.82
C GLU A 281 20.87 -25.89 -4.47
N ASP A 282 20.75 -27.20 -4.31
CA ASP A 282 20.32 -27.80 -3.06
C ASP A 282 21.47 -27.87 -2.02
N LYS A 283 21.16 -28.37 -0.82
CA LYS A 283 22.16 -28.50 0.26
C LYS A 283 23.28 -29.50 -0.06
N ALA A 284 23.08 -30.39 -1.04
CA ALA A 284 24.07 -31.37 -1.49
C ALA A 284 24.91 -30.84 -2.67
N GLY A 285 24.68 -29.60 -3.13
CA GLY A 285 25.37 -29.00 -4.27
C GLY A 285 24.80 -29.43 -5.62
N ARG A 286 23.66 -30.14 -5.66
CA ARG A 286 23.01 -30.50 -6.92
C ARG A 286 22.28 -29.29 -7.48
N LYS A 287 22.56 -29.00 -8.75
CA LYS A 287 21.96 -27.89 -9.49
C LYS A 287 20.74 -28.37 -10.27
N TYR A 288 19.71 -27.52 -10.30
CA TYR A 288 18.45 -27.77 -10.98
C TYR A 288 18.14 -26.59 -11.91
N THR A 289 17.73 -26.91 -13.13
CA THR A 289 17.05 -25.93 -14.00
C THR A 289 15.66 -25.59 -13.44
N PRO A 290 15.04 -24.48 -13.86
CA PRO A 290 13.66 -24.17 -13.45
C PRO A 290 12.68 -25.30 -13.76
N CYS A 291 12.84 -25.99 -14.89
CA CYS A 291 11.99 -27.11 -15.28
C CYS A 291 12.17 -28.31 -14.33
N GLU A 292 13.42 -28.68 -14.02
CA GLU A 292 13.72 -29.75 -13.06
C GLU A 292 13.26 -29.40 -11.65
N TYR A 293 13.34 -28.11 -11.28
CA TYR A 293 12.82 -27.64 -10.00
C TYR A 293 11.31 -27.89 -9.89
N VAL A 294 10.55 -27.53 -10.92
CA VAL A 294 9.09 -27.76 -10.98
C VAL A 294 8.76 -29.25 -10.93
N THR A 295 9.43 -30.07 -11.74
CA THR A 295 9.08 -31.50 -11.88
C THR A 295 9.60 -32.38 -10.75
N GLU A 296 10.79 -32.10 -10.22
CA GLU A 296 11.45 -32.96 -9.23
C GLU A 296 11.23 -32.48 -7.78
N LEU A 297 10.99 -31.18 -7.55
CA LEU A 297 11.00 -30.61 -6.19
C LEU A 297 9.66 -30.02 -5.71
N MET A 298 8.82 -29.47 -6.59
CA MET A 298 7.66 -28.67 -6.15
C MET A 298 6.41 -29.45 -5.74
N ASN A 299 6.35 -30.77 -5.94
CA ASN A 299 5.21 -31.63 -5.57
C ASN A 299 3.82 -31.00 -5.85
N LEU A 300 3.59 -30.62 -7.11
CA LEU A 300 2.40 -29.89 -7.55
C LEU A 300 1.31 -30.81 -8.10
N GLN A 301 0.08 -30.31 -8.18
CA GLN A 301 -0.95 -30.99 -8.97
C GLN A 301 -0.61 -30.95 -10.46
N PRO A 302 -1.04 -31.95 -11.26
CA PRO A 302 -0.70 -32.01 -12.69
C PRO A 302 -1.04 -30.73 -13.47
N SER A 303 -2.21 -30.13 -13.22
CA SER A 303 -2.64 -28.91 -13.91
C SER A 303 -1.78 -27.69 -13.57
N GLU A 304 -1.28 -27.59 -12.33
CA GLU A 304 -0.41 -26.49 -11.90
C GLU A 304 1.00 -26.67 -12.48
N CYS A 305 1.49 -27.91 -12.47
CA CYS A 305 2.75 -28.31 -13.11
C CYS A 305 2.73 -27.96 -14.61
N ASP A 306 1.69 -28.34 -15.33
CA ASP A 306 1.54 -28.05 -16.77
C ASP A 306 1.46 -26.54 -17.06
N GLY A 307 0.84 -25.77 -16.17
CA GLY A 307 0.77 -24.31 -16.27
C GLY A 307 2.16 -23.66 -16.13
N LEU A 308 2.92 -24.07 -15.11
CA LEU A 308 4.28 -23.58 -14.90
C LEU A 308 5.21 -24.00 -16.03
N LEU A 309 5.21 -25.26 -16.43
CA LEU A 309 6.08 -25.76 -17.50
C LEU A 309 5.82 -25.05 -18.83
N ARG A 310 4.57 -24.70 -19.12
CA ARG A 310 4.23 -23.91 -20.32
C ARG A 310 4.80 -22.50 -20.24
N CYS A 311 4.63 -21.82 -19.11
CA CYS A 311 5.21 -20.50 -18.86
C CYS A 311 6.75 -20.52 -19.00
N LEU A 312 7.41 -21.54 -18.45
CA LEU A 312 8.86 -21.72 -18.56
C LEU A 312 9.32 -22.04 -20.00
N ALA A 313 8.51 -22.78 -20.77
CA ALA A 313 8.80 -23.10 -22.16
C ALA A 313 8.68 -21.87 -23.07
N GLU A 314 7.65 -21.05 -22.87
CA GLU A 314 7.48 -19.78 -23.60
C GLU A 314 8.63 -18.81 -23.31
N GLY A 315 9.17 -18.84 -22.09
CA GLY A 315 10.36 -18.11 -21.69
C GLY A 315 11.68 -18.65 -22.27
N ASN A 316 11.69 -19.73 -23.06
CA ASN A 316 12.88 -20.40 -23.59
C ASN A 316 14.00 -20.57 -22.55
N LEU A 317 13.64 -21.05 -21.36
CA LEU A 317 14.56 -21.10 -20.21
C LEU A 317 15.59 -22.23 -20.33
N LEU A 318 16.59 -22.19 -19.44
CA LEU A 318 17.78 -23.06 -19.47
C LEU A 318 17.45 -24.53 -19.73
N THR A 319 18.14 -25.11 -20.70
CA THR A 319 18.09 -26.53 -21.02
C THR A 319 19.13 -27.32 -20.22
N ASN A 320 18.93 -28.64 -20.12
CA ASN A 320 19.91 -29.52 -19.47
C ASN A 320 21.27 -29.54 -20.17
N LEU A 321 21.30 -29.25 -21.48
CA LEU A 321 22.55 -29.12 -22.24
C LEU A 321 23.32 -27.85 -21.83
N GLU A 322 22.62 -26.73 -21.62
CA GLU A 322 23.24 -25.49 -21.14
C GLU A 322 23.74 -25.62 -19.69
N LEU A 323 23.02 -26.35 -18.84
CA LEU A 323 23.47 -26.67 -17.48
C LEU A 323 24.71 -27.58 -17.49
N ALA A 324 24.71 -28.62 -18.33
CA ALA A 324 25.80 -29.60 -18.44
C ALA A 324 27.08 -29.00 -19.05
N ALA A 325 26.95 -28.12 -20.05
CA ALA A 325 28.09 -27.43 -20.67
C ALA A 325 28.89 -26.56 -19.66
N LEU A 326 28.28 -26.22 -18.52
CA LEU A 326 28.88 -25.40 -17.46
C LEU A 326 29.41 -26.23 -16.28
N GLY A 327 29.08 -27.52 -16.19
CA GLY A 327 29.68 -28.48 -15.26
C GLY A 327 31.00 -29.08 -15.74
N GLY A 328 31.48 -28.64 -16.91
CA GLY A 328 32.74 -29.05 -17.52
C GLY A 328 33.84 -27.99 -17.40
N GLN A 329 34.35 -27.80 -16.18
CA GLN A 329 35.76 -27.48 -15.87
C GLN A 329 36.03 -27.71 -14.39
#